data_AF-A0A3P8PN22-F1
#
_entry.id   AF-A0A3P8PN22-F1
#
_cell.length_a   1.000
_cell.length_b   1.000
_cell.length_c   1.000
_cell.angle_alpha   90.00
_cell.angle_beta   90.00
_cell.angle_gamma   90.00
#
_symmetry.space_group_name_H-M   'P 1'
#
loop_
_entity.id
_entity.type
_entity.pdbx_description
1 polymer ?
#
loop_
_entity_poly.entity_id
_entity_poly.type
_entity_poly.pdbx_seq_one_letter_code
_entity_poly.pdbx_strand_id
1 'polypeptide(L)'
;MVSSYPLPEGFSEFDVFSLGSCLLVEGLLGFFLNAVTMLAFLKVRELRTPSNFLVFSLAMADIGISMNATIAAFSSFLRYWPYGSDGCQTHGFQGFMTALASIHFVAAVAWDRYHQYCTRTKLQWSSAITLAVFVWLFTAFWSAMPLIGWGEYDYEPLRTCCTLDYSKGDRNYVSYLVPMSIFNMGIQVFVVMSSYQSIAQKFKKTGNPRFNPNTPLKTMLFCWGPYGILAFYAAVENANLVSPKLRMIAPILAKTTPTFNALLYALGNENYRGGIWQLITGEKIDVPQIENKSK
;
A
#
# COMPACT_ATOMS: atom_id res chain seq x y z
N MET A 1 -35.28 14.21 -13.45
CA MET A 1 -34.20 15.22 -13.56
C MET A 1 -33.21 14.90 -12.45
N VAL A 2 -32.07 14.26 -12.76
CA VAL A 2 -31.02 14.03 -11.75
C VAL A 2 -30.45 15.40 -11.43
N SER A 3 -30.64 15.89 -10.21
CA SER A 3 -30.01 17.14 -9.78
C SER A 3 -28.50 16.97 -9.88
N SER A 4 -27.87 17.69 -10.79
CA SER A 4 -26.41 17.74 -10.85
C SER A 4 -25.90 18.40 -9.58
N TYR A 5 -25.29 17.61 -8.69
CA TYR A 5 -24.64 18.16 -7.50
C TYR A 5 -23.57 19.18 -7.94
N PRO A 6 -23.50 20.35 -7.29
CA PRO A 6 -22.52 21.36 -7.62
C PRO A 6 -21.12 20.81 -7.39
N LEU A 7 -20.19 21.12 -8.29
CA LEU A 7 -18.81 20.69 -8.17
C LEU A 7 -18.13 21.38 -6.98
N PRO A 8 -17.22 20.71 -6.26
CA PRO A 8 -16.36 21.36 -5.28
C PRO A 8 -15.53 22.48 -5.92
N GLU A 9 -15.26 23.54 -5.16
CA GLU A 9 -14.52 24.70 -5.64
C GLU A 9 -13.12 24.30 -6.15
N GLY A 10 -12.73 24.83 -7.32
CA GLY A 10 -11.45 24.54 -7.94
C GLY A 10 -11.41 23.29 -8.84
N PHE A 11 -12.54 22.60 -9.06
CA PHE A 11 -12.64 21.46 -9.97
C PHE A 11 -13.61 21.71 -11.14
N SER A 12 -13.20 21.30 -12.33
CA SER A 12 -14.06 21.21 -13.52
C SER A 12 -14.66 19.79 -13.65
N GLU A 13 -15.69 19.63 -14.48
CA GLU A 13 -16.26 18.31 -14.77
C GLU A 13 -15.21 17.32 -15.32
N PHE A 14 -14.30 17.83 -16.16
CA PHE A 14 -13.20 17.04 -16.69
C PHE A 14 -12.24 16.58 -15.60
N ASP A 15 -11.94 17.43 -14.61
CA ASP A 15 -11.09 17.05 -13.48
C ASP A 15 -11.75 15.92 -12.68
N VAL A 16 -13.03 16.06 -12.32
CA VAL A 16 -13.76 15.04 -11.54
C VAL A 16 -13.81 13.71 -12.29
N PHE A 17 -14.19 13.74 -13.58
CA PHE A 17 -14.23 12.54 -14.41
C PHE A 17 -12.86 11.87 -14.55
N SER A 18 -11.80 12.66 -14.75
CA SER A 18 -10.43 12.15 -14.89
C SER A 18 -9.94 11.50 -13.59
N LEU A 19 -10.14 12.16 -12.44
CA LEU A 19 -9.77 11.63 -11.12
C LEU A 19 -10.53 10.34 -10.81
N GLY A 20 -11.85 10.31 -11.05
CA GLY A 20 -12.66 9.10 -10.90
C GLY A 20 -12.19 7.95 -11.80
N SER A 21 -11.82 8.26 -13.05
CA SER A 21 -11.28 7.27 -13.99
C SER A 21 -9.93 6.72 -13.55
N CYS A 22 -9.00 7.56 -13.08
CA CYS A 22 -7.72 7.11 -12.54
C CYS A 22 -7.90 6.17 -11.34
N LEU A 23 -8.74 6.58 -10.37
CA LEU A 23 -9.06 5.77 -9.19
C LEU A 23 -9.71 4.42 -9.58
N LEU A 24 -10.57 4.40 -10.59
CA LEU A 24 -11.19 3.17 -11.07
C LEU A 24 -10.16 2.23 -11.69
N VAL A 25 -9.30 2.75 -12.57
CA VAL A 25 -8.26 1.96 -13.25
C VAL A 25 -7.28 1.38 -12.22
N GLU A 26 -6.80 2.19 -11.29
CA GLU A 26 -5.88 1.76 -10.23
C GLU A 26 -6.56 0.76 -9.28
N GLY A 27 -7.80 1.02 -8.89
CA GLY A 27 -8.60 0.13 -8.04
C GLY A 27 -8.80 -1.24 -8.68
N LEU A 28 -9.25 -1.29 -9.94
CA LEU A 28 -9.45 -2.56 -10.66
C LEU A 28 -8.12 -3.29 -10.88
N LEU A 29 -7.10 -2.60 -11.39
CA LEU A 29 -5.80 -3.22 -11.67
C LEU A 29 -5.16 -3.78 -10.39
N GLY A 30 -5.12 -2.98 -9.32
CA GLY A 30 -4.60 -3.40 -8.03
C GLY A 30 -5.39 -4.57 -7.44
N PHE A 31 -6.72 -4.57 -7.56
CA PHE A 31 -7.57 -5.66 -7.11
C PHE A 31 -7.24 -6.97 -7.84
N PHE A 32 -7.21 -6.96 -9.19
CA PHE A 32 -6.96 -8.16 -9.97
C PHE A 32 -5.56 -8.75 -9.72
N LEU A 33 -4.52 -7.91 -9.70
CA LEU A 33 -3.15 -8.35 -9.48
C LEU A 33 -2.97 -8.97 -8.08
N ASN A 34 -3.56 -8.36 -7.05
CA ASN A 34 -3.46 -8.87 -5.69
C ASN A 34 -4.40 -10.07 -5.44
N ALA A 35 -5.54 -10.15 -6.11
CA ALA A 35 -6.41 -11.33 -6.08
C ALA A 35 -5.72 -12.55 -6.70
N VAL A 36 -5.07 -12.41 -7.85
CA VAL A 36 -4.25 -13.48 -8.45
C VAL A 36 -3.13 -13.91 -7.51
N THR A 37 -2.45 -12.95 -6.89
CA THR A 37 -1.40 -13.20 -5.88
C THR A 37 -1.94 -14.05 -4.73
N MET A 38 -3.06 -13.64 -4.13
CA MET A 38 -3.70 -14.39 -3.04
C MET A 38 -4.16 -15.79 -3.47
N LEU A 39 -4.81 -15.90 -4.63
CA LEU A 39 -5.28 -17.18 -5.16
C LEU A 39 -4.12 -18.13 -5.44
N ALA A 40 -2.99 -17.63 -5.96
CA ALA A 40 -1.81 -18.45 -6.20
C ALA A 40 -1.26 -19.03 -4.90
N PHE A 41 -1.13 -18.22 -3.84
CA PHE A 41 -0.74 -18.73 -2.52
C PHE A 41 -1.73 -19.76 -1.96
N LEU A 42 -3.03 -19.51 -2.09
CA LEU A 42 -4.06 -20.39 -1.55
C LEU A 42 -4.18 -21.70 -2.33
N LYS A 43 -3.94 -21.72 -3.64
CA LYS A 43 -4.15 -22.90 -4.50
C LYS A 43 -2.88 -23.69 -4.77
N VAL A 44 -1.72 -23.04 -4.85
CA VAL A 44 -0.43 -23.70 -5.14
C VAL A 44 0.28 -24.03 -3.82
N ARG A 45 0.39 -25.32 -3.51
CA ARG A 45 0.92 -25.82 -2.24
C ARG A 45 2.38 -25.39 -2.01
N GLU A 46 3.17 -25.35 -3.08
CA GLU A 46 4.57 -24.96 -3.10
C GLU A 46 4.78 -23.49 -2.70
N LEU A 47 3.78 -22.63 -2.90
CA LEU A 47 3.84 -21.23 -2.49
C LEU A 47 3.55 -21.02 -1.01
N ARG A 48 3.01 -22.01 -0.28
CA ARG A 48 2.64 -21.87 1.14
C ARG A 48 3.87 -21.96 2.04
N THR A 49 4.63 -20.88 2.09
CA THR A 49 5.81 -20.71 2.95
C THR A 49 5.64 -19.48 3.87
N PRO A 50 6.37 -19.39 5.00
CA PRO A 50 6.29 -18.24 5.91
C PRO A 50 6.60 -16.89 5.22
N SER A 51 7.60 -16.85 4.34
CA SER A 51 7.93 -15.65 3.57
C SER A 51 6.80 -15.24 2.61
N ASN A 52 6.21 -16.19 1.91
CA ASN A 52 5.10 -15.91 1.00
C ASN A 52 3.80 -15.58 1.75
N PHE A 53 3.65 -16.00 3.00
CA PHE A 53 2.53 -15.59 3.85
C PHE A 53 2.56 -14.08 4.16
N LEU A 54 3.75 -13.47 4.26
CA LEU A 54 3.88 -12.02 4.37
C LEU A 54 3.44 -11.33 3.07
N VAL A 55 3.79 -11.88 1.90
CA VAL A 55 3.33 -11.38 0.59
C VAL A 55 1.81 -11.57 0.42
N PHE A 56 1.26 -12.68 0.91
CA PHE A 56 -0.19 -12.90 0.95
C PHE A 56 -0.88 -11.85 1.82
N SER A 57 -0.32 -11.52 2.99
CA SER A 57 -0.86 -10.49 3.87
C SER A 57 -0.74 -9.08 3.31
N LEU A 58 0.35 -8.80 2.59
CA LEU A 58 0.50 -7.58 1.78
C LEU A 58 -0.61 -7.48 0.72
N ALA A 59 -0.84 -8.56 -0.03
CA ALA A 59 -1.89 -8.60 -1.05
C ALA A 59 -3.30 -8.40 -0.47
N MET A 60 -3.57 -8.93 0.73
CA MET A 60 -4.83 -8.66 1.44
C MET A 60 -5.00 -7.18 1.78
N ALA A 61 -3.96 -6.52 2.28
CA ALA A 61 -3.99 -5.09 2.57
C ALA A 61 -4.19 -4.27 1.27
N ASP A 62 -3.48 -4.63 0.21
CA ASP A 62 -3.53 -3.96 -1.09
C ASP A 62 -4.90 -4.13 -1.79
N ILE A 63 -5.57 -5.29 -1.66
CA ILE A 63 -6.98 -5.44 -2.08
C ILE A 63 -7.87 -4.43 -1.34
N GLY A 64 -7.63 -4.22 -0.05
CA GLY A 64 -8.36 -3.24 0.75
C GLY A 64 -8.20 -1.81 0.22
N ILE A 65 -6.97 -1.40 -0.12
CA ILE A 65 -6.70 -0.09 -0.73
C ILE A 65 -7.40 0.01 -2.09
N SER A 66 -7.36 -1.05 -2.90
CA SER A 66 -8.02 -1.10 -4.20
C SER A 66 -9.55 -0.98 -4.10
N MET A 67 -10.18 -1.67 -3.15
CA MET A 67 -11.63 -1.52 -2.87
C MET A 67 -11.97 -0.08 -2.45
N ASN A 68 -11.15 0.52 -1.58
CA ASN A 68 -11.31 1.92 -1.16
C ASN A 68 -11.25 2.87 -2.36
N ALA A 69 -10.27 2.69 -3.26
CA ALA A 69 -10.15 3.48 -4.49
C ALA A 69 -11.36 3.30 -5.42
N THR A 70 -11.89 2.08 -5.57
CA THR A 70 -13.09 1.83 -6.39
C THR A 70 -14.34 2.50 -5.81
N ILE A 71 -14.52 2.51 -4.48
CA ILE A 71 -15.63 3.23 -3.83
C ILE A 71 -15.50 4.73 -4.05
N ALA A 72 -14.29 5.28 -3.91
CA ALA A 72 -13.99 6.68 -4.20
C ALA A 72 -14.27 7.03 -5.68
N ALA A 73 -13.89 6.15 -6.61
CA ALA A 73 -14.16 6.33 -8.03
C ALA A 73 -15.67 6.39 -8.32
N PHE A 74 -16.45 5.48 -7.73
CA PHE A 74 -17.91 5.48 -7.87
C PHE A 74 -18.54 6.79 -7.39
N SER A 75 -18.17 7.25 -6.20
CA SER A 75 -18.59 8.55 -5.66
C SER A 75 -18.16 9.72 -6.56
N SER A 76 -16.97 9.64 -7.16
CA SER A 76 -16.47 10.64 -8.12
C SER A 76 -17.38 10.77 -9.35
N PHE A 77 -17.83 9.65 -9.93
CA PHE A 77 -18.78 9.68 -11.05
C PHE A 77 -20.16 10.20 -10.65
N LEU A 78 -20.56 10.02 -9.39
CA LEU A 78 -21.77 10.64 -8.84
C LEU A 78 -21.60 12.13 -8.55
N ARG A 79 -20.36 12.61 -8.43
CA ARG A 79 -19.98 14.00 -8.04
C ARG A 79 -20.34 14.35 -6.59
N TYR A 80 -20.64 13.36 -5.76
CA TYR A 80 -20.86 13.52 -4.31
C TYR A 80 -20.59 12.21 -3.57
N TRP A 81 -20.49 12.28 -2.25
CA TRP A 81 -20.40 11.10 -1.38
C TRP A 81 -21.80 10.59 -0.99
N PRO A 82 -22.24 9.40 -1.45
CA PRO A 82 -23.60 8.92 -1.21
C PRO A 82 -23.81 8.17 0.11
N TYR A 83 -22.73 7.87 0.86
CA TYR A 83 -22.79 6.95 2.00
C TYR A 83 -22.96 7.63 3.37
N GLY A 84 -23.24 8.94 3.38
CA GLY A 84 -23.39 9.71 4.62
C GLY A 84 -22.12 9.78 5.48
N SER A 85 -22.27 10.32 6.69
CA SER A 85 -21.15 10.51 7.63
C SER A 85 -20.57 9.18 8.11
N ASP A 86 -21.42 8.22 8.49
CA ASP A 86 -20.96 6.90 8.96
C ASP A 86 -20.19 6.13 7.88
N GLY A 87 -20.64 6.24 6.63
CA GLY A 87 -19.91 5.69 5.49
C GLY A 87 -18.55 6.37 5.31
N CYS A 88 -18.48 7.68 5.53
CA CYS A 88 -17.23 8.44 5.44
C CYS A 88 -16.23 8.00 6.52
N GLN A 89 -16.68 7.87 7.77
CA GLN A 89 -15.86 7.36 8.88
C GLN A 89 -15.36 5.94 8.59
N THR A 90 -16.24 5.06 8.11
CA THR A 90 -15.90 3.67 7.76
C THR A 90 -14.89 3.61 6.61
N HIS A 91 -15.08 4.42 5.58
CA HIS A 91 -14.17 4.52 4.43
C HIS A 91 -12.79 5.05 4.85
N GLY A 92 -12.75 6.09 5.69
CA GLY A 92 -11.52 6.65 6.24
C GLY A 92 -10.76 5.60 7.06
N PHE A 93 -11.44 4.94 8.01
CA PHE A 93 -10.88 3.87 8.84
C PHE A 93 -10.32 2.73 8.00
N GLN A 94 -11.12 2.17 7.08
CA GLN A 94 -10.74 1.02 6.28
C GLN A 94 -9.58 1.34 5.34
N GLY A 95 -9.62 2.50 4.68
CA GLY A 95 -8.55 2.96 3.80
C GLY A 95 -7.25 3.18 4.56
N PHE A 96 -7.32 3.81 5.74
CA PHE A 96 -6.15 4.07 6.56
C PHE A 96 -5.54 2.77 7.13
N MET A 97 -6.36 1.87 7.67
CA MET A 97 -5.90 0.58 8.21
C MET A 97 -5.17 -0.26 7.17
N THR A 98 -5.72 -0.33 5.97
CA THR A 98 -5.15 -1.13 4.87
C THR A 98 -3.91 -0.45 4.27
N ALA A 99 -3.87 0.87 4.19
CA ALA A 99 -2.67 1.63 3.84
C ALA A 99 -1.51 1.36 4.81
N LEU A 100 -1.75 1.48 6.12
CA LEU A 100 -0.72 1.23 7.13
C LEU A 100 -0.29 -0.24 7.14
N ALA A 101 -1.22 -1.17 6.96
CA ALA A 101 -0.91 -2.61 6.88
C ALA A 101 -0.02 -2.92 5.66
N SER A 102 -0.30 -2.32 4.51
CA SER A 102 0.52 -2.46 3.30
C SER A 102 1.97 -2.00 3.56
N ILE A 103 2.15 -0.82 4.16
CA ILE A 103 3.47 -0.29 4.53
C ILE A 103 4.22 -1.25 5.48
N HIS A 104 3.54 -1.76 6.50
CA HIS A 104 4.15 -2.71 7.45
C HIS A 104 4.51 -4.05 6.81
N PHE A 105 3.66 -4.60 5.94
CA PHE A 105 3.99 -5.85 5.26
C PHE A 105 5.11 -5.68 4.22
N VAL A 106 5.23 -4.52 3.58
CA VAL A 106 6.41 -4.16 2.77
C VAL A 106 7.68 -4.21 3.61
N ALA A 107 7.67 -3.61 4.81
CA ALA A 107 8.81 -3.65 5.73
C ALA A 107 9.10 -5.07 6.24
N ALA A 108 8.06 -5.85 6.56
CA ALA A 108 8.20 -7.25 6.98
C ALA A 108 8.84 -8.13 5.89
N VAL A 109 8.43 -7.95 4.62
CA VAL A 109 9.02 -8.65 3.48
C VAL A 109 10.48 -8.21 3.27
N ALA A 110 10.79 -6.92 3.43
CA ALA A 110 12.17 -6.43 3.35
C ALA A 110 13.07 -7.06 4.43
N TRP A 111 12.56 -7.12 5.66
CA TRP A 111 13.24 -7.73 6.80
C TRP A 111 13.49 -9.23 6.60
N ASP A 112 12.49 -9.97 6.12
CA ASP A 112 12.61 -11.40 5.80
C ASP A 112 13.66 -11.63 4.70
N ARG A 113 13.61 -10.85 3.60
CA ARG A 113 14.60 -10.94 2.52
C ARG A 113 16.02 -10.64 3.02
N TYR A 114 16.18 -9.66 3.92
CA TYR A 114 17.48 -9.39 4.54
C TYR A 114 18.01 -10.64 5.26
N HIS A 115 17.18 -11.30 6.07
CA HIS A 115 17.59 -12.52 6.77
C HIS A 115 17.91 -13.65 5.78
N GLN A 116 17.11 -13.81 4.73
CA GLN A 116 17.32 -14.83 3.72
C GLN A 116 18.67 -14.67 3.01
N TYR A 117 19.05 -13.45 2.59
CA TYR A 117 20.24 -13.22 1.75
C TYR A 117 21.51 -12.86 2.55
N CYS A 118 21.38 -12.13 3.65
CA CYS A 118 22.52 -11.62 4.42
C CYS A 118 22.94 -12.57 5.54
N THR A 119 21.98 -13.10 6.31
CA THR A 119 22.26 -13.95 7.48
C THR A 119 21.99 -15.43 7.24
N ARG A 120 21.27 -15.78 6.15
CA ARG A 120 20.83 -17.14 5.79
C ARG A 120 19.87 -17.76 6.82
N THR A 121 19.17 -16.91 7.58
CA THR A 121 18.12 -17.35 8.52
C THR A 121 16.79 -17.47 7.78
N LYS A 122 16.07 -18.56 7.99
CA LYS A 122 14.73 -18.78 7.42
C LYS A 122 13.65 -18.37 8.42
N LEU A 123 12.68 -17.59 7.96
CA LEU A 123 11.50 -17.25 8.73
C LEU A 123 10.66 -18.49 9.05
N GLN A 124 10.19 -18.58 10.30
CA GLN A 124 9.35 -19.67 10.78
C GLN A 124 7.87 -19.26 10.76
N TRP A 125 6.97 -20.23 10.68
CA TRP A 125 5.52 -19.98 10.68
C TRP A 125 5.03 -19.25 11.92
N SER A 126 5.51 -19.64 13.10
CA SER A 126 5.16 -18.97 14.35
C SER A 126 5.51 -17.49 14.31
N SER A 127 6.73 -17.15 13.89
CA SER A 127 7.18 -15.76 13.74
C SER A 127 6.38 -14.99 12.68
N ALA A 128 6.10 -15.59 11.53
CA ALA A 128 5.35 -14.95 10.46
C ALA A 128 3.89 -14.66 10.87
N ILE A 129 3.23 -15.60 11.55
CA ILE A 129 1.86 -15.44 12.04
C ILE A 129 1.82 -14.39 13.16
N THR A 130 2.72 -14.46 14.14
CA THR A 130 2.80 -13.47 15.23
C THR A 130 3.03 -12.07 14.67
N LEU A 131 3.93 -11.93 13.69
CA LEU A 131 4.18 -10.65 13.03
C LEU A 131 2.94 -10.13 12.30
N ALA A 132 2.25 -10.99 11.54
CA ALA A 132 1.04 -10.59 10.81
C ALA A 132 -0.09 -10.16 11.76
N VAL A 133 -0.34 -10.90 12.84
CA VAL A 133 -1.33 -10.55 13.86
C VAL A 133 -0.97 -9.22 14.51
N PHE A 134 0.30 -9.03 14.90
CA PHE A 134 0.77 -7.78 15.46
C PHE A 134 0.54 -6.61 14.49
N VAL A 135 0.92 -6.75 13.22
CA VAL A 135 0.74 -5.71 12.20
C VAL A 135 -0.74 -5.33 12.07
N TRP A 136 -1.65 -6.31 11.91
CA TRP A 136 -3.08 -6.02 11.78
C TRP A 136 -3.68 -5.34 13.01
N LEU A 137 -3.30 -5.77 14.21
CA LEU A 137 -3.77 -5.13 15.44
C LEU A 137 -3.19 -3.71 15.61
N PHE A 138 -1.92 -3.52 15.27
CA PHE A 138 -1.25 -2.24 15.38
C PHE A 138 -1.82 -1.20 14.41
N THR A 139 -2.10 -1.59 13.16
CA THR A 139 -2.70 -0.68 12.18
C THR A 139 -4.17 -0.41 12.46
N ALA A 140 -4.91 -1.40 12.98
CA ALA A 140 -6.26 -1.19 13.49
C ALA A 140 -6.27 -0.20 14.66
N PHE A 141 -5.33 -0.31 15.60
CA PHE A 141 -5.18 0.64 16.70
C PHE A 141 -5.02 2.07 16.19
N TRP A 142 -4.03 2.33 15.34
CA TRP A 142 -3.80 3.69 14.82
C TRP A 142 -5.00 4.21 14.04
N SER A 143 -5.62 3.38 13.19
CA SER A 143 -6.75 3.79 12.37
C SER A 143 -8.04 4.00 13.18
N ALA A 144 -8.17 3.36 14.34
CA ALA A 144 -9.31 3.57 15.23
C ALA A 144 -9.23 4.91 15.99
N MET A 145 -8.02 5.48 16.18
CA MET A 145 -7.85 6.70 16.97
C MET A 145 -8.67 7.91 16.46
N PRO A 146 -8.74 8.19 15.14
CA PRO A 146 -9.60 9.26 14.62
C PRO A 146 -11.09 9.03 14.86
N LEU A 147 -11.55 7.77 14.93
CA LEU A 147 -12.96 7.45 15.22
C LEU A 147 -13.36 7.79 16.66
N ILE A 148 -12.39 7.81 17.58
CA ILE A 148 -12.60 8.12 19.00
C ILE A 148 -12.11 9.52 19.37
N GLY A 149 -11.76 10.34 18.38
CA GLY A 149 -11.48 11.77 18.54
C GLY A 149 -10.00 12.19 18.62
N TRP A 150 -9.05 11.25 18.52
CA TRP A 150 -7.63 11.60 18.37
C TRP A 150 -7.24 11.61 16.89
N GLY A 151 -7.27 12.80 16.29
CA GLY A 151 -7.47 12.98 14.85
C GLY A 151 -8.96 12.98 14.48
N GLU A 152 -9.27 13.13 13.19
CA GLU A 152 -10.63 13.13 12.66
C GLU A 152 -10.61 12.63 11.21
N TYR A 153 -11.59 11.82 10.80
CA TYR A 153 -11.80 11.52 9.37
C TYR A 153 -12.82 12.49 8.78
N ASP A 154 -12.49 13.07 7.63
CA ASP A 154 -13.41 13.91 6.88
C ASP A 154 -13.14 13.75 5.36
N TYR A 155 -13.92 14.46 4.56
CA TYR A 155 -13.83 14.46 3.12
C TYR A 155 -12.49 15.00 2.62
N GLU A 156 -11.94 14.34 1.60
CA GLU A 156 -10.91 14.95 0.75
C GLU A 156 -11.45 16.18 -0.01
N PRO A 157 -10.59 17.04 -0.59
CA PRO A 157 -11.04 18.25 -1.30
C PRO A 157 -12.10 18.02 -2.38
N LEU A 158 -12.07 16.86 -3.06
CA LEU A 158 -13.06 16.49 -4.07
C LEU A 158 -14.40 16.01 -3.48
N ARG A 159 -14.48 15.80 -2.16
CA ARG A 159 -15.67 15.35 -1.40
C ARG A 159 -16.31 14.06 -1.92
N THR A 160 -15.48 13.19 -2.48
CA THR A 160 -15.89 11.90 -3.08
C THR A 160 -15.21 10.72 -2.39
N CYS A 161 -14.32 10.97 -1.44
CA CYS A 161 -13.77 9.97 -0.53
C CYS A 161 -13.34 10.63 0.77
N CYS A 162 -13.01 9.82 1.77
CA CYS A 162 -12.68 10.27 3.12
C CYS A 162 -11.28 9.85 3.54
N THR A 163 -10.60 10.75 4.23
CA THR A 163 -9.23 10.61 4.74
C THR A 163 -9.08 11.33 6.08
N LEU A 164 -7.89 11.29 6.66
CA LEU A 164 -7.57 12.06 7.86
C LEU A 164 -7.66 13.56 7.56
N ASP A 165 -8.47 14.30 8.32
CA ASP A 165 -8.68 15.73 8.13
C ASP A 165 -7.42 16.53 8.47
N TYR A 166 -6.66 16.86 7.44
CA TYR A 166 -5.49 17.71 7.53
C TYR A 166 -5.82 19.19 7.23
N SER A 167 -7.09 19.54 6.96
CA SER A 167 -7.45 20.89 6.51
C SER A 167 -7.36 21.95 7.62
N LYS A 168 -7.56 21.53 8.87
CA LYS A 168 -7.56 22.42 10.05
C LYS A 168 -6.16 22.65 10.62
N GLY A 169 -5.23 21.70 10.44
CA GLY A 169 -3.87 21.77 10.98
C GLY A 169 -3.83 22.00 12.51
N ASP A 170 -4.87 21.57 13.23
CA ASP A 170 -5.06 21.90 14.64
C ASP A 170 -4.20 21.04 15.56
N ARG A 171 -4.21 21.36 16.86
CA ARG A 171 -3.42 20.60 17.84
C ARG A 171 -3.81 19.12 17.89
N ASN A 172 -5.08 18.79 17.65
CA ASN A 172 -5.54 17.40 17.60
C ASN A 172 -4.85 16.65 16.45
N TYR A 173 -4.97 17.17 15.23
CA TYR A 173 -4.31 16.63 14.03
C TYR A 173 -2.81 16.49 14.22
N VAL A 174 -2.11 17.54 14.66
CA VAL A 174 -0.65 17.52 14.81
C VAL A 174 -0.20 16.50 15.86
N SER A 175 -0.90 16.45 17.01
CA SER A 175 -0.56 15.52 18.09
C SER A 175 -0.74 14.05 17.70
N TYR A 176 -1.67 13.76 16.78
CA TYR A 176 -1.88 12.43 16.21
C TYR A 176 -0.89 12.12 15.09
N LEU A 177 -0.70 13.05 14.15
CA LEU A 177 0.13 12.89 12.96
C LEU A 177 1.58 12.55 13.31
N VAL A 178 2.19 13.24 14.27
CA VAL A 178 3.61 13.08 14.60
C VAL A 178 3.95 11.66 15.05
N PRO A 179 3.35 11.11 16.12
CA PRO A 179 3.66 9.75 16.55
C PRO A 179 3.20 8.72 15.52
N MET A 180 2.03 8.90 14.88
CA MET A 180 1.56 8.02 13.81
C MET A 180 2.60 7.92 12.69
N SER A 181 3.14 9.05 12.23
CA SER A 181 4.15 9.10 11.16
C SER A 181 5.47 8.45 11.58
N ILE A 182 5.92 8.65 12.83
CA ILE A 182 7.16 8.02 13.31
C ILE A 182 7.03 6.49 13.30
N PHE A 183 5.97 5.95 13.90
CA PHE A 183 5.81 4.51 14.05
C PHE A 183 5.40 3.79 12.75
N ASN A 184 4.50 4.40 11.98
CA ASN A 184 3.92 3.75 10.80
C ASN A 184 4.63 4.08 9.48
N MET A 185 5.42 5.16 9.43
CA MET A 185 6.19 5.52 8.22
C MET A 185 7.70 5.56 8.50
N GLY A 186 8.15 6.33 9.48
CA GLY A 186 9.58 6.56 9.76
C GLY A 186 10.35 5.27 10.04
N ILE A 187 9.89 4.48 11.01
CA ILE A 187 10.49 3.17 11.33
C ILE A 187 10.44 2.22 10.12
N GLN A 188 9.35 2.24 9.36
CA GLN A 188 9.14 1.31 8.25
C GLN A 188 10.07 1.63 7.07
N VAL A 189 10.20 2.91 6.72
CA VAL A 189 11.19 3.40 5.75
C VAL A 189 12.60 3.01 6.20
N PHE A 190 12.92 3.17 7.49
CA PHE A 190 14.22 2.77 8.02
C PHE A 190 14.47 1.26 7.87
N VAL A 191 13.49 0.40 8.19
CA VAL A 191 13.59 -1.05 8.04
C VAL A 191 13.79 -1.44 6.57
N VAL A 192 12.99 -0.88 5.66
CA VAL A 192 13.11 -1.13 4.21
C VAL A 192 14.48 -0.69 3.70
N MET A 193 14.90 0.53 4.05
CA MET A 193 16.18 1.10 3.63
C MET A 193 17.37 0.27 4.13
N SER A 194 17.45 0.01 5.43
CA SER A 194 18.56 -0.75 6.03
C SER A 194 18.64 -2.19 5.51
N SER A 195 17.49 -2.85 5.33
CA SER A 195 17.41 -4.22 4.78
C SER A 195 17.95 -4.27 3.35
N TYR A 196 17.43 -3.43 2.46
CA TYR A 196 17.83 -3.46 1.05
C TYR A 196 19.23 -2.91 0.79
N GLN A 197 19.70 -1.94 1.58
CA GLN A 197 21.10 -1.50 1.52
C GLN A 197 22.05 -2.65 1.88
N SER A 198 21.74 -3.42 2.93
CA SER A 198 22.53 -4.58 3.33
C SER A 198 22.54 -5.67 2.25
N ILE A 199 21.38 -5.94 1.64
CA ILE A 199 21.27 -6.87 0.49
C ILE A 199 22.11 -6.38 -0.68
N ALA A 200 22.05 -5.08 -1.01
CA ALA A 200 22.84 -4.49 -2.09
C ALA A 200 24.34 -4.68 -1.87
N GLN A 201 24.82 -4.43 -0.65
CA GLN A 201 26.20 -4.67 -0.27
C GLN A 201 26.57 -6.15 -0.40
N LYS A 202 25.68 -7.07 0.02
CA LYS A 202 25.91 -8.52 -0.11
C LYS A 202 26.00 -8.96 -1.57
N PHE A 203 25.10 -8.47 -2.44
CA PHE A 203 25.13 -8.76 -3.87
C PHE A 203 26.40 -8.20 -4.53
N LYS A 204 26.82 -6.98 -4.19
CA LYS A 204 28.08 -6.40 -4.69
C LYS A 204 29.30 -7.24 -4.29
N LYS A 205 29.35 -7.72 -3.04
CA LYS A 205 30.47 -8.56 -2.56
C LYS A 205 30.51 -9.94 -3.19
N THR A 206 29.35 -10.51 -3.52
CA THR A 206 29.25 -11.89 -4.05
C THR A 206 29.19 -11.95 -5.58
N GLY A 207 28.96 -10.83 -6.26
CA GLY A 207 28.85 -10.78 -7.72
C GLY A 207 27.60 -11.46 -8.29
N ASN A 208 26.61 -11.79 -7.46
CA ASN A 208 25.41 -12.53 -7.87
C ASN A 208 24.11 -11.79 -7.48
N PRO A 209 23.75 -10.71 -8.21
CA PRO A 209 22.51 -9.99 -7.97
C PRO A 209 21.30 -10.83 -8.39
N ARG A 210 20.32 -11.00 -7.50
CA ARG A 210 19.06 -11.71 -7.79
C ARG A 210 17.92 -10.78 -8.23
N PHE A 211 17.99 -9.52 -7.83
CA PHE A 211 17.05 -8.46 -8.19
C PHE A 211 17.69 -7.09 -7.88
N ASN A 212 17.05 -5.99 -8.29
CA ASN A 212 17.52 -4.64 -7.97
C ASN A 212 17.04 -4.22 -6.55
N PRO A 213 17.95 -4.12 -5.56
CA PRO A 213 17.58 -3.79 -4.19
C PRO A 213 17.13 -2.34 -4.00
N ASN A 214 17.40 -1.43 -4.95
CA ASN A 214 17.01 -0.03 -4.82
C ASN A 214 15.54 0.22 -5.20
N THR A 215 14.94 -0.67 -6.00
CA THR A 215 13.59 -0.48 -6.53
C THR A 215 12.52 -0.37 -5.43
N PRO A 216 12.49 -1.26 -4.42
CA PRO A 216 11.46 -1.21 -3.37
C PRO A 216 11.40 0.13 -2.61
N LEU A 217 12.55 0.67 -2.18
CA LEU A 217 12.61 1.95 -1.48
C LEU A 217 12.16 3.10 -2.39
N LYS A 218 12.63 3.13 -3.65
CA LYS A 218 12.22 4.17 -4.61
C LYS A 218 10.72 4.14 -4.87
N THR A 219 10.14 2.96 -5.03
CA THR A 219 8.70 2.77 -5.22
C THR A 219 7.92 3.23 -3.99
N MET A 220 8.34 2.85 -2.78
CA MET A 220 7.70 3.28 -1.54
C MET A 220 7.71 4.81 -1.40
N LEU A 221 8.86 5.46 -1.65
CA LEU A 221 8.99 6.91 -1.61
C LEU A 221 8.18 7.61 -2.72
N PHE A 222 8.09 7.01 -3.90
CA PHE A 222 7.28 7.54 -5.00
C PHE A 222 5.78 7.52 -4.67
N CYS A 223 5.28 6.41 -4.12
CA CYS A 223 3.84 6.28 -3.82
C CYS A 223 3.45 7.09 -2.58
N TRP A 224 4.22 7.00 -1.49
CA TRP A 224 3.84 7.57 -0.19
C TRP A 224 4.48 8.92 0.13
N GLY A 225 5.64 9.22 -0.47
CA GLY A 225 6.39 10.45 -0.18
C GLY A 225 5.58 11.73 -0.42
N PRO A 226 4.91 11.90 -1.57
CA PRO A 226 4.07 13.08 -1.83
C PRO A 226 2.97 13.27 -0.77
N TYR A 227 2.32 12.18 -0.34
CA TYR A 227 1.29 12.22 0.69
C TYR A 227 1.86 12.57 2.06
N GLY A 228 3.01 12.00 2.42
CA GLY A 228 3.72 12.35 3.65
C GLY A 228 4.12 13.84 3.69
N ILE A 229 4.64 14.37 2.59
CA ILE A 229 5.00 15.80 2.47
C ILE A 229 3.76 16.67 2.66
N LEU A 230 2.64 16.34 2.00
CA LEU A 230 1.39 17.08 2.15
C LEU A 230 0.88 17.06 3.61
N ALA A 231 0.91 15.89 4.26
CA ALA A 231 0.45 15.74 5.63
C ALA A 231 1.29 16.54 6.64
N PHE A 232 2.61 16.56 6.48
CA PHE A 232 3.50 17.37 7.32
C PHE A 232 3.43 18.86 7.00
N TYR A 233 3.24 19.23 5.73
CA TYR A 233 3.00 20.63 5.35
C TYR A 233 1.75 21.16 6.07
N ALA A 234 0.67 20.37 6.10
CA ALA A 234 -0.57 20.70 6.80
C ALA A 234 -0.41 20.83 8.33
N ALA A 235 0.66 20.29 8.91
CA ALA A 235 0.94 20.40 10.34
C ALA A 235 1.69 21.68 10.71
N VAL A 236 2.35 22.33 9.74
CA VAL A 236 3.14 23.54 9.97
C VAL A 236 2.51 24.78 9.34
N GLU A 237 1.71 24.60 8.30
CA GLU A 237 1.13 25.66 7.49
C GLU A 237 -0.29 25.29 7.06
N ASN A 238 -1.09 26.29 6.67
CA ASN A 238 -2.46 26.04 6.21
C ASN A 238 -2.47 25.27 4.88
N ALA A 239 -2.91 24.00 4.92
CA ALA A 239 -3.00 23.13 3.75
C ALA A 239 -3.89 23.69 2.62
N ASN A 240 -4.82 24.60 2.94
CA ASN A 240 -5.70 25.22 1.96
C ASN A 240 -4.99 26.23 1.05
N LEU A 241 -3.75 26.63 1.38
CA LEU A 241 -2.88 27.39 0.48
C LEU A 241 -2.44 26.55 -0.73
N VAL A 242 -2.43 25.22 -0.59
CA VAL A 242 -2.17 24.31 -1.71
C VAL A 242 -3.46 24.11 -2.51
N SER A 243 -3.36 24.29 -3.83
CA SER A 243 -4.53 24.16 -4.70
C SER A 243 -5.21 22.80 -4.51
N PRO A 244 -6.56 22.72 -4.54
CA PRO A 244 -7.30 21.48 -4.34
C PRO A 244 -6.83 20.36 -5.29
N LYS A 245 -6.46 20.71 -6.53
CA LYS A 245 -5.93 19.76 -7.52
C LYS A 245 -4.61 19.13 -7.09
N LEU A 246 -3.66 19.93 -6.60
CA LEU A 246 -2.36 19.41 -6.12
C LEU A 246 -2.56 18.50 -4.89
N ARG A 247 -3.51 18.85 -4.02
CA ARG A 247 -3.89 18.01 -2.87
C ARG A 247 -4.49 16.66 -3.27
N MET A 248 -5.03 16.51 -4.48
CA MET A 248 -5.52 15.22 -5.01
C MET A 248 -4.43 14.35 -5.66
N ILE A 249 -3.32 14.94 -6.14
CA ILE A 249 -2.25 14.15 -6.79
C ILE A 249 -1.59 13.20 -5.78
N ALA A 250 -1.30 13.70 -4.58
CA ALA A 250 -0.64 12.92 -3.54
C ALA A 250 -1.41 11.64 -3.12
N PRO A 251 -2.71 11.69 -2.79
CA PRO A 251 -3.47 10.49 -2.46
C PRO A 251 -3.66 9.53 -3.64
N ILE A 252 -3.73 10.02 -4.88
CA ILE A 252 -3.75 9.15 -6.07
C ILE A 252 -2.45 8.36 -6.19
N LEU A 253 -1.30 9.04 -6.09
CA LEU A 253 0.00 8.34 -6.09
C LEU A 253 0.09 7.29 -4.97
N ALA A 254 -0.41 7.61 -3.77
CA ALA A 254 -0.47 6.63 -2.68
C ALA A 254 -1.34 5.41 -3.05
N LYS A 255 -2.47 5.61 -3.74
CA LYS A 255 -3.40 4.57 -4.20
C LYS A 255 -2.86 3.72 -5.36
N THR A 256 -1.76 4.11 -6.02
CA THR A 256 -1.05 3.24 -6.97
C THR A 256 -0.23 2.12 -6.31
N THR A 257 0.03 2.22 -4.99
CA THR A 257 0.85 1.27 -4.21
C THR A 257 0.48 -0.21 -4.45
N PRO A 258 -0.81 -0.63 -4.43
CA PRO A 258 -1.22 -2.01 -4.67
C PRO A 258 -0.66 -2.61 -5.98
N THR A 259 -0.65 -1.81 -7.05
CA THR A 259 -0.16 -2.26 -8.36
C THR A 259 1.34 -2.48 -8.31
N PHE A 260 2.09 -1.51 -7.78
CA PHE A 260 3.55 -1.62 -7.70
C PHE A 260 3.99 -2.74 -6.76
N ASN A 261 3.32 -2.93 -5.63
CA ASN A 261 3.62 -4.01 -4.71
C ASN A 261 3.42 -5.39 -5.35
N ALA A 262 2.29 -5.61 -6.05
CA ALA A 262 2.03 -6.86 -6.74
C ALA A 262 3.11 -7.15 -7.81
N LEU A 263 3.53 -6.12 -8.56
CA LEU A 263 4.61 -6.22 -9.54
C LEU A 263 5.96 -6.57 -8.88
N LEU A 264 6.31 -5.95 -7.75
CA LEU A 264 7.61 -6.14 -7.10
C LEU A 264 7.73 -7.44 -6.31
N TYR A 265 6.68 -7.80 -5.58
CA TYR A 265 6.74 -8.87 -4.57
C TYR A 265 6.15 -10.19 -5.04
N ALA A 266 5.17 -10.16 -5.94
CA ALA A 266 4.59 -11.35 -6.55
C ALA A 266 5.18 -11.60 -7.94
N LEU A 267 4.86 -10.77 -8.93
CA LEU A 267 5.23 -11.03 -10.33
C LEU A 267 6.75 -10.93 -10.59
N GLY A 268 7.44 -10.06 -9.85
CA GLY A 268 8.90 -9.91 -9.87
C GLY A 268 9.66 -10.97 -9.08
N ASN A 269 8.97 -11.88 -8.37
CA ASN A 269 9.58 -12.98 -7.64
C ASN A 269 9.47 -14.27 -8.47
N GLU A 270 10.60 -14.85 -8.86
CA GLU A 270 10.63 -16.03 -9.73
C GLU A 270 9.82 -17.22 -9.18
N ASN A 271 9.89 -17.46 -7.86
CA ASN A 271 9.15 -18.54 -7.21
C ASN A 271 7.63 -18.29 -7.30
N TYR A 272 7.22 -17.05 -7.04
CA TYR A 272 5.81 -16.67 -7.02
C TYR A 272 5.24 -16.64 -8.44
N ARG A 273 6.00 -16.14 -9.42
CA ARG A 273 5.66 -16.16 -10.84
C ARG A 273 5.44 -17.58 -11.35
N GLY A 274 6.27 -18.54 -10.94
CA GLY A 274 6.09 -19.96 -11.26
C GLY A 274 4.78 -20.52 -10.73
N GLY A 275 4.40 -20.18 -9.50
CA GLY A 275 3.11 -20.59 -8.95
C GLY A 275 1.91 -19.89 -9.58
N ILE A 276 2.01 -18.60 -9.93
CA ILE A 276 0.96 -17.90 -10.68
C ILE A 276 0.76 -18.56 -12.06
N TRP A 277 1.85 -18.92 -12.75
CA TRP A 277 1.77 -19.67 -14.01
C TRP A 277 1.04 -21.00 -13.81
N GLN A 278 1.44 -21.79 -12.82
CA GLN A 278 0.79 -23.06 -12.49
C GLN A 278 -0.70 -22.90 -12.16
N LEU A 279 -1.10 -21.81 -11.50
CA LEU A 279 -2.50 -21.52 -11.25
C LEU A 279 -3.29 -21.27 -12.54
N ILE A 280 -2.71 -20.50 -13.48
CA ILE A 280 -3.40 -20.06 -14.70
C ILE A 280 -3.45 -21.16 -15.75
N THR A 281 -2.35 -21.90 -15.94
CA THR A 281 -2.20 -22.87 -17.04
C THR A 281 -2.38 -24.31 -16.60
N GLY A 282 -2.25 -24.60 -15.29
CA GLY A 282 -2.16 -25.97 -14.77
C GLY A 282 -0.77 -26.61 -14.95
N GLU A 283 0.15 -25.96 -15.66
CA GLU A 283 1.49 -26.46 -15.95
C GLU A 283 2.53 -25.86 -15.01
N LYS A 284 3.57 -26.63 -14.67
CA LYS A 284 4.71 -26.09 -13.93
C LYS A 284 5.69 -25.46 -14.92
N ILE A 285 6.29 -24.33 -14.54
CA ILE A 285 7.43 -23.79 -15.31
C ILE A 285 8.60 -24.73 -15.08
N ASP A 286 9.02 -25.45 -16.13
CA ASP A 286 10.26 -26.20 -16.13
C ASP A 286 11.43 -25.21 -16.05
N VAL A 287 12.05 -25.11 -14.87
CA VAL A 287 13.33 -24.43 -14.73
C VAL A 287 14.38 -25.38 -15.31
N PRO A 288 15.08 -25.03 -16.41
CA PRO A 288 16.14 -25.88 -16.93
C PRO A 288 17.15 -26.11 -15.81
N GLN A 289 17.36 -27.38 -15.43
CA GLN A 289 18.45 -27.70 -14.52
C GLN A 289 19.74 -27.33 -15.24
N ILE A 290 20.42 -26.28 -14.77
CA ILE A 290 21.80 -26.05 -15.14
C ILE A 290 22.54 -27.28 -14.60
N GLU A 291 22.85 -28.23 -15.48
CA GLU A 291 23.78 -29.30 -15.20
C GLU A 291 25.01 -28.67 -14.58
N ASN A 292 25.22 -28.93 -13.29
CA ASN A 292 26.52 -28.77 -12.68
C ASN A 292 27.47 -29.68 -13.46
N LYS A 293 28.12 -29.15 -14.50
CA LYS A 293 29.31 -29.77 -15.07
C LYS A 293 30.41 -29.66 -14.03
N SER A 294 30.38 -30.59 -13.08
CA SER A 294 31.55 -31.02 -12.35
C SER A 294 32.50 -31.68 -13.34
N LYS A 295 33.54 -30.94 -13.74
CA LYS A 295 34.85 -31.49 -14.07
C LYS A 295 35.90 -30.53 -13.54
#